data_AF-A0A7R9DS73-F1
#
_entry.id   AF-A0A7R9DS73-F1
#
_cell.length_a   1.000
_cell.length_b   1.000
_cell.length_c   1.000
_cell.angle_alpha   90.00
_cell.angle_beta   90.00
_cell.angle_gamma   90.00
#
_symmetry.space_group_name_H-M   'P 1'
#
loop_
_entity.id
_entity.type
_entity.pdbx_description
1 polymer ?
#
loop_
_entity_poly.entity_id
_entity_poly.type
_entity_poly.pdbx_seq_one_letter_code
_entity_poly.pdbx_strand_id
1 'polypeptide(L)'
;VFPEFPKVWLMKGQIEEHMGLLEQAYETYMMGMKQCPSSVPLWRLLSLLEEKRGMLTKARSVLEKGRLRNPKCPELWLEAVRVELRAGLRDIANNQMAKALQECPSSGILWAEAIFLEPRPQRKTKSVDALKKCEHDPHVLLAVSKLFWCERKITKCREWFN
;
A
#
# COMPACT_ATOMS: atom_id res chain seq x y z
N VAL A 1 6.21 12.49 27.61
CA VAL A 1 6.15 12.14 26.18
C VAL A 1 4.70 11.85 25.85
N PHE A 2 4.10 12.52 24.85
CA PHE A 2 2.68 12.37 24.51
C PHE A 2 2.42 10.99 23.89
N PRO A 3 1.82 10.02 24.63
CA PRO A 3 1.71 8.64 24.16
C PRO A 3 0.66 8.47 23.05
N GLU A 4 -0.28 9.42 22.98
CA GLU A 4 -1.42 9.42 22.05
C GLU A 4 -1.06 9.94 20.65
N PHE A 5 0.12 10.54 20.45
CA PHE A 5 0.48 11.10 19.15
C PHE A 5 1.27 10.09 18.31
N PRO A 6 0.69 9.54 17.22
CA PRO A 6 1.31 8.46 16.45
C PRO A 6 2.67 8.87 15.87
N LYS A 7 2.84 10.15 15.50
CA LYS A 7 4.06 10.64 14.86
C LYS A 7 5.31 10.48 15.73
N VAL A 8 5.18 10.57 17.06
CA VAL A 8 6.32 10.36 17.98
C VAL A 8 6.81 8.92 17.88
N TRP A 9 5.89 7.97 17.88
CA TRP A 9 6.20 6.54 17.73
C TRP A 9 6.81 6.23 16.36
N LEU A 10 6.28 6.85 15.28
CA LEU A 10 6.84 6.73 13.94
C LEU A 10 8.29 7.23 13.89
N MET A 11 8.54 8.44 14.38
CA MET A 11 9.89 9.04 14.37
C MET A 11 10.86 8.23 15.22
N LYS A 12 10.45 7.79 16.41
CA LYS A 12 11.30 6.99 17.30
C LYS A 12 11.71 5.67 16.65
N GLY A 13 10.74 4.93 16.09
CA GLY A 13 11.03 3.66 15.42
C GLY A 13 11.90 3.83 14.16
N GLN A 14 11.69 4.91 13.39
CA GLN A 14 12.53 5.21 12.22
C GLN A 14 13.99 5.52 12.62
N ILE A 15 14.19 6.26 13.71
CA ILE A 15 15.54 6.53 14.25
C ILE A 15 16.21 5.22 14.69
N GLU A 16 15.48 4.35 15.39
CA GLU A 16 15.99 3.03 15.81
C GLU A 16 16.33 2.13 14.62
N GLU A 17 15.52 2.15 13.55
CA GLU A 17 15.83 1.48 12.29
C GLU A 17 17.12 2.02 11.65
N HIS A 18 17.29 3.34 11.62
CA HIS A 18 18.52 3.97 11.09
C HIS A 18 19.75 3.64 11.93
N MET A 19 19.59 3.40 13.23
CA MET A 19 20.65 2.95 14.13
C MET A 19 20.93 1.44 14.03
N GLY A 20 20.16 0.68 13.26
CA GLY A 20 20.29 -0.78 13.13
C GLY A 20 19.69 -1.57 14.30
N LEU A 21 18.98 -0.91 15.22
CA LEU A 21 18.38 -1.50 16.42
C LEU A 21 16.98 -2.05 16.10
N LEU A 22 16.91 -3.07 15.24
CA LEU A 22 15.65 -3.62 14.71
C LEU A 22 14.71 -4.16 15.79
N GLU A 23 15.25 -4.73 16.86
CA GLU A 23 14.44 -5.25 17.98
C GLU A 23 13.80 -4.13 18.79
N GLN A 24 14.54 -3.06 19.06
CA GLN A 24 14.01 -1.88 19.75
C GLN A 24 12.96 -1.16 18.89
N ALA A 25 13.21 -1.03 17.58
CA ALA A 25 12.24 -0.49 16.64
C ALA A 25 10.92 -1.28 16.66
N TYR A 26 11.01 -2.62 16.73
CA TYR A 26 9.84 -3.48 16.83
C TYR A 26 9.06 -3.24 18.12
N GLU A 27 9.74 -3.16 19.26
CA GLU A 27 9.10 -2.86 20.55
C GLU A 27 8.43 -1.49 20.53
N THR A 28 9.10 -0.47 20.00
CA THR A 28 8.59 0.89 19.86
C THR A 28 7.33 0.93 19.00
N TYR A 29 7.34 0.27 17.83
CA TYR A 29 6.15 0.20 16.98
C TYR A 29 5.02 -0.62 17.61
N MET A 30 5.34 -1.70 18.33
CA MET A 30 4.35 -2.50 19.07
C MET A 30 3.68 -1.68 20.19
N MET A 31 4.46 -0.88 20.93
CA MET A 31 3.91 0.06 21.92
C MET A 31 3.07 1.13 21.24
N GLY A 32 3.56 1.74 20.15
CA GLY A 32 2.82 2.74 19.37
C GLY A 32 1.51 2.20 18.82
N MET A 33 1.49 0.94 18.35
CA MET A 33 0.29 0.27 17.88
C MET A 33 -0.74 0.03 18.99
N LYS A 34 -0.30 -0.32 20.21
CA LYS A 34 -1.19 -0.48 21.37
C LYS A 34 -1.83 0.85 21.79
N GLN A 35 -1.05 1.93 21.77
CA GLN A 35 -1.52 3.27 22.16
C GLN A 35 -2.36 3.93 21.06
N CYS A 36 -2.00 3.74 19.80
CA CYS A 36 -2.61 4.39 18.63
C CYS A 36 -3.06 3.38 17.57
N PRO A 37 -4.08 2.53 17.85
CA PRO A 37 -4.49 1.45 16.95
C PRO A 37 -5.12 1.95 15.65
N SER A 38 -5.64 3.18 15.62
CA SER A 38 -6.26 3.80 14.44
C SER A 38 -5.25 4.30 13.39
N SER A 39 -3.96 4.35 13.74
CA SER A 39 -2.95 4.97 12.89
C SER A 39 -2.42 4.01 11.83
N VAL A 40 -2.91 4.18 10.60
CA VAL A 40 -2.50 3.39 9.43
C VAL A 40 -0.99 3.39 9.19
N PRO A 41 -0.26 4.52 9.29
CA PRO A 41 1.19 4.53 9.06
C PRO A 41 1.97 3.63 10.02
N LEU A 42 1.54 3.48 11.28
CA LEU A 42 2.22 2.60 12.24
C LEU A 42 2.11 1.13 11.82
N TRP A 43 0.94 0.69 11.37
CA TRP A 43 0.75 -0.66 10.83
C TRP A 43 1.61 -0.91 9.58
N ARG A 44 1.75 0.09 8.71
CA ARG A 44 2.59 0.01 7.51
C ARG A 44 4.07 -0.12 7.90
N LEU A 45 4.58 0.74 8.78
CA LEU A 45 5.99 0.66 9.22
C LEU A 45 6.30 -0.65 9.94
N LEU A 46 5.40 -1.11 10.82
CA LEU A 46 5.58 -2.39 11.50
C LEU A 46 5.64 -3.57 10.50
N SER A 47 4.77 -3.57 9.49
CA SER A 47 4.82 -4.58 8.42
C SER A 47 6.13 -4.54 7.63
N LEU A 48 6.62 -3.33 7.30
CA LEU A 48 7.88 -3.17 6.57
C LEU A 48 9.08 -3.60 7.42
N LEU A 49 9.06 -3.34 8.72
CA LEU A 49 10.09 -3.81 9.64
C LEU A 49 10.13 -5.34 9.70
N GLU A 50 8.97 -5.99 9.84
CA GLU A 50 8.89 -7.45 9.85
C GLU A 50 9.35 -8.07 8.51
N GLU A 51 9.07 -7.40 7.39
CA GLU A 51 9.59 -7.78 6.07
C GLU A 51 11.13 -7.66 6.00
N LYS A 52 11.71 -6.56 6.49
CA LYS A 52 13.17 -6.38 6.58
C LYS A 52 13.84 -7.43 7.47
N ARG A 53 13.15 -7.92 8.50
CA ARG A 53 13.59 -9.02 9.37
C ARG A 53 13.45 -10.41 8.73
N GLY A 54 12.90 -10.50 7.51
CA GLY A 54 12.65 -11.76 6.82
C GLY A 54 11.43 -12.53 7.31
N MET A 55 10.59 -11.93 8.16
CA MET A 55 9.43 -12.59 8.78
C MET A 55 8.13 -12.25 8.04
N LEU A 56 8.02 -12.72 6.79
CA LEU A 56 6.86 -12.46 5.92
C LEU A 56 5.52 -12.89 6.54
N THR A 57 5.49 -14.04 7.23
CA THR A 57 4.27 -14.54 7.89
C THR A 57 3.79 -13.61 9.01
N LYS A 58 4.73 -13.03 9.77
CA LYS A 58 4.40 -12.04 10.80
C LYS A 58 3.90 -10.74 10.18
N ALA A 59 4.56 -10.25 9.11
CA ALA A 59 4.11 -9.07 8.38
C ALA A 59 2.65 -9.20 7.89
N ARG A 60 2.29 -10.37 7.32
CA ARG A 60 0.90 -10.68 6.94
C ARG A 60 -0.07 -10.58 8.11
N SER A 61 0.29 -11.21 9.25
CA SER A 61 -0.55 -11.20 10.45
C SER A 61 -0.75 -9.78 11.01
N VAL A 62 0.28 -8.93 10.92
CA VAL A 62 0.21 -7.53 11.35
C VAL A 62 -0.75 -6.75 10.45
N LEU A 63 -0.62 -6.89 9.13
CA LEU A 63 -1.51 -6.22 8.18
C LEU A 63 -2.95 -6.70 8.29
N GLU A 64 -3.17 -7.99 8.53
CA GLU A 64 -4.51 -8.54 8.76
C GLU A 64 -5.15 -7.97 10.03
N LYS A 65 -4.41 -7.93 11.14
CA LYS A 65 -4.86 -7.25 12.38
C LYS A 65 -5.12 -5.77 12.14
N GLY A 66 -4.27 -5.09 11.36
CA GLY A 66 -4.43 -3.70 11.00
C GLY A 66 -5.73 -3.45 10.24
N ARG A 67 -6.09 -4.31 9.28
CA ARG A 67 -7.36 -4.23 8.54
C ARG A 67 -8.59 -4.50 9.41
N LEU A 68 -8.49 -5.44 10.35
CA LEU A 68 -9.59 -5.70 11.30
C LEU A 68 -9.84 -4.50 12.22
N ARG A 69 -8.77 -3.76 12.59
CA ARG A 69 -8.88 -2.56 13.43
C ARG A 69 -9.28 -1.32 12.63
N ASN A 70 -8.83 -1.21 11.38
CA ASN A 70 -9.11 -0.10 10.47
C ASN A 70 -9.79 -0.65 9.20
N PRO A 71 -11.10 -0.94 9.27
CA PRO A 71 -11.84 -1.46 8.13
C PRO A 71 -11.89 -0.41 7.01
N LYS A 72 -12.04 -0.86 5.76
CA LYS A 72 -12.17 0.00 4.58
C LYS A 72 -11.02 0.98 4.36
N CYS A 73 -9.82 0.64 4.82
CA CYS A 73 -8.63 1.45 4.59
C CYS A 73 -7.85 0.94 3.36
N PRO A 74 -7.84 1.68 2.23
CA PRO A 74 -7.17 1.25 1.02
C PRO A 74 -5.63 1.19 1.16
N GLU A 75 -5.05 2.01 2.03
CA GLU A 75 -3.60 2.06 2.23
C GLU A 75 -3.04 0.78 2.86
N LEU A 76 -3.79 0.17 3.79
CA LEU A 76 -3.42 -1.11 4.39
C LEU A 76 -3.53 -2.26 3.39
N TRP A 77 -4.58 -2.24 2.56
CA TRP A 77 -4.74 -3.19 1.47
C TRP A 77 -3.61 -3.10 0.46
N LEU A 78 -3.24 -1.88 0.09
CA LEU A 78 -2.17 -1.61 -0.85
C LEU A 78 -0.81 -2.10 -0.33
N GLU A 79 -0.50 -1.88 0.95
CA GLU A 79 0.71 -2.46 1.53
C GLU A 79 0.67 -3.98 1.59
N ALA A 80 -0.48 -4.59 1.90
CA ALA A 80 -0.61 -6.05 1.84
C ALA A 80 -0.30 -6.59 0.45
N VAL A 81 -0.82 -5.96 -0.60
CA VAL A 81 -0.51 -6.35 -1.99
C VAL A 81 0.97 -6.15 -2.30
N ARG A 82 1.58 -5.03 -1.88
CA ARG A 82 3.00 -4.74 -2.13
C ARG A 82 3.95 -5.69 -1.42
N VAL A 83 3.64 -6.08 -0.19
CA VAL A 83 4.43 -7.08 0.57
C VAL A 83 4.46 -8.41 -0.19
N GLU A 84 3.32 -8.89 -0.68
CA GLU A 84 3.28 -10.13 -1.48
C GLU A 84 4.01 -10.00 -2.81
N LEU A 85 3.93 -8.83 -3.46
CA LEU A 85 4.69 -8.56 -4.69
C LEU A 85 6.19 -8.57 -4.47
N ARG A 86 6.67 -7.96 -3.38
CA ARG A 86 8.10 -7.97 -3.00
C ARG A 86 8.58 -9.38 -2.64
N ALA A 87 7.70 -10.22 -2.08
CA ALA A 87 7.96 -11.63 -1.84
C ALA A 87 7.91 -12.50 -3.12
N GLY A 88 7.54 -11.96 -4.28
CA GLY A 88 7.42 -12.69 -5.55
C GLY A 88 6.13 -13.51 -5.70
N LEU A 89 5.17 -13.38 -4.77
CA LEU A 89 3.93 -14.15 -4.73
C LEU A 89 2.80 -13.43 -5.46
N ARG A 90 2.93 -13.33 -6.79
CA ARG A 90 2.02 -12.55 -7.64
C ARG A 90 0.57 -13.03 -7.58
N ASP A 91 0.34 -14.34 -7.50
CA ASP A 91 -1.02 -14.90 -7.46
C ASP A 91 -1.75 -14.51 -6.17
N ILE A 92 -1.02 -14.51 -5.05
CA ILE A 92 -1.56 -14.06 -3.76
C ILE A 92 -1.82 -12.55 -3.80
N ALA A 93 -0.90 -11.77 -4.39
CA ALA A 93 -1.08 -10.33 -4.56
C ALA A 93 -2.33 -10.00 -5.40
N ASN A 94 -2.57 -10.74 -6.49
CA ASN A 94 -3.79 -10.62 -7.31
C ASN A 94 -5.06 -10.91 -6.50
N ASN A 95 -5.06 -11.99 -5.73
CA ASN A 95 -6.19 -12.34 -4.88
C ASN A 95 -6.45 -11.29 -3.78
N GLN A 96 -5.40 -10.73 -3.19
CA GLN A 96 -5.52 -9.65 -2.21
C GLN A 96 -6.04 -8.36 -2.86
N MET A 97 -5.57 -8.02 -4.07
CA MET A 97 -6.05 -6.85 -4.80
C MET A 97 -7.53 -6.98 -5.19
N ALA A 98 -7.98 -8.17 -5.61
CA ALA A 98 -9.38 -8.40 -5.90
C ALA A 98 -10.27 -8.17 -4.67
N LYS A 99 -9.85 -8.66 -3.50
CA LYS A 99 -10.55 -8.40 -2.21
C LYS A 99 -10.52 -6.92 -1.84
N ALA A 100 -9.38 -6.25 -2.03
CA ALA A 100 -9.23 -4.83 -1.75
C ALA A 100 -10.21 -3.97 -2.57
N LEU A 101 -10.37 -4.28 -3.87
CA LEU A 101 -11.29 -3.55 -4.76
C LEU A 101 -12.77 -3.85 -4.45
N GLN A 102 -13.09 -5.01 -3.87
CA GLN A 102 -14.45 -5.31 -3.40
C GLN A 102 -14.80 -4.47 -2.17
N GLU A 103 -13.87 -4.30 -1.23
CA GLU A 103 -14.10 -3.53 -0.01
C GLU A 103 -14.00 -2.00 -0.25
N CYS A 104 -13.07 -1.58 -1.11
CA CYS A 104 -12.77 -0.18 -1.41
C CYS A 104 -12.85 0.12 -2.92
N PRO A 105 -14.05 0.08 -3.54
CA PRO A 105 -14.20 0.18 -4.99
C PRO A 105 -13.91 1.58 -5.56
N SER A 106 -13.97 2.63 -4.73
CA SER A 106 -13.72 4.03 -5.11
C SER A 106 -12.30 4.50 -4.80
N SER A 107 -11.39 3.60 -4.40
CA SER A 107 -10.03 4.00 -4.07
C SER A 107 -9.15 4.05 -5.32
N GLY A 108 -8.77 5.25 -5.75
CA GLY A 108 -7.89 5.42 -6.89
C GLY A 108 -6.48 4.85 -6.69
N ILE A 109 -5.97 4.82 -5.45
CA ILE A 109 -4.65 4.26 -5.15
C ILE A 109 -4.61 2.74 -5.40
N LEU A 110 -5.68 2.04 -5.02
CA LEU A 110 -5.82 0.60 -5.30
C LEU A 110 -5.98 0.34 -6.79
N TRP A 111 -6.81 1.12 -7.48
CA TRP A 111 -6.97 1.00 -8.93
C TRP A 111 -5.68 1.28 -9.70
N ALA A 112 -4.91 2.28 -9.28
CA ALA A 112 -3.61 2.61 -9.88
C ALA A 112 -2.65 1.43 -9.80
N GLU A 113 -2.52 0.78 -8.65
CA GLU A 113 -1.71 -0.43 -8.51
C GLU A 113 -2.31 -1.62 -9.27
N ALA A 114 -3.63 -1.79 -9.25
CA ALA A 114 -4.30 -2.87 -9.97
C ALA A 114 -4.00 -2.82 -11.48
N ILE A 115 -3.92 -1.64 -12.10
CA ILE A 115 -3.55 -1.48 -13.51
C ILE A 115 -2.16 -2.06 -13.80
N PHE A 116 -1.17 -1.83 -12.92
CA PHE A 116 0.20 -2.33 -13.13
C PHE A 116 0.38 -3.80 -12.75
N LEU A 117 -0.47 -4.28 -11.84
CA LEU A 117 -0.54 -5.68 -11.43
C LEU A 117 -1.06 -6.60 -12.56
N GLU A 118 -1.90 -6.09 -13.46
CA GLU A 118 -2.34 -6.85 -14.64
C GLU A 118 -1.21 -7.03 -15.67
N PRO A 119 -1.24 -8.12 -16.46
CA PRO A 119 -0.32 -8.30 -17.58
C PRO A 119 -0.54 -7.22 -18.64
N ARG A 120 0.53 -6.86 -19.37
CA ARG A 120 0.55 -5.72 -20.32
C ARG A 120 -0.69 -5.61 -21.23
N PRO A 121 -1.20 -6.68 -21.86
CA PRO A 121 -2.37 -6.59 -22.76
C PRO A 121 -3.67 -6.17 -22.05
N GLN A 122 -3.82 -6.53 -20.78
CA GLN A 122 -5.05 -6.32 -20.00
C GLN A 122 -5.05 -4.99 -19.24
N ARG A 123 -3.92 -4.28 -19.19
CA ARG A 123 -3.82 -2.99 -18.47
C ARG A 123 -4.75 -1.93 -19.03
N LYS A 124 -4.93 -1.92 -20.35
CA LYS A 124 -5.79 -0.94 -21.02
C LYS A 124 -7.25 -1.10 -20.62
N THR A 125 -7.77 -2.33 -20.61
CA THR A 125 -9.15 -2.60 -20.17
C THR A 125 -9.32 -2.25 -18.69
N LYS A 126 -8.38 -2.66 -17.85
CA LYS A 126 -8.38 -2.33 -16.41
C LYS A 126 -8.36 -0.82 -16.15
N SER A 127 -7.62 -0.06 -16.96
CA SER A 127 -7.54 1.41 -16.83
C SER A 127 -8.85 2.10 -17.18
N VAL A 128 -9.62 1.57 -18.14
CA VAL A 128 -10.96 2.07 -18.46
C VAL A 128 -11.94 1.77 -17.31
N ASP A 129 -11.85 0.58 -16.71
CA ASP A 129 -12.67 0.24 -15.54
C ASP A 129 -12.33 1.12 -14.33
N ALA A 130 -11.04 1.38 -14.11
CA ALA A 130 -10.56 2.30 -13.07
C ALA A 130 -11.11 3.72 -13.27
N LEU A 131 -11.06 4.24 -14.50
CA LEU A 131 -11.61 5.55 -14.82
C LEU A 131 -13.11 5.59 -14.54
N LYS A 132 -13.90 4.60 -15.00
CA LYS A 132 -15.35 4.54 -14.71
C LYS A 132 -15.70 4.54 -13.23
N LYS A 133 -14.81 4.03 -12.37
CA LYS A 133 -15.01 3.97 -10.91
C LYS A 133 -14.49 5.21 -10.19
N CYS A 134 -13.42 5.82 -10.69
CA CYS A 134 -12.65 6.88 -10.05
C CYS A 134 -12.21 7.94 -11.08
N GLU A 135 -13.17 8.62 -11.73
CA GLU A 135 -12.92 9.46 -12.92
C GLU A 135 -11.95 10.63 -12.66
N HIS A 136 -11.96 11.19 -11.46
CA HIS A 136 -11.16 12.38 -11.11
C HIS A 136 -10.06 12.10 -10.08
N ASP A 137 -9.71 10.83 -9.84
CA ASP A 137 -8.65 10.51 -8.88
C ASP A 137 -7.26 10.74 -9.50
N PRO A 138 -6.38 11.53 -8.85
CA PRO A 138 -5.06 11.85 -9.39
C PRO A 138 -4.15 10.61 -9.55
N HIS A 139 -4.32 9.57 -8.73
CA HIS A 139 -3.53 8.34 -8.83
C HIS A 139 -3.92 7.53 -10.07
N VAL A 140 -5.21 7.52 -10.42
CA VAL A 140 -5.71 6.82 -11.62
C VAL A 140 -5.27 7.56 -12.87
N LEU A 141 -5.41 8.89 -12.91
CA LEU A 141 -4.91 9.70 -14.02
C LEU A 141 -3.39 9.54 -14.21
N LEU A 142 -2.63 9.52 -13.12
CA LEU A 142 -1.18 9.23 -13.15
C LEU A 142 -0.88 7.82 -13.69
N ALA A 143 -1.65 6.81 -13.28
CA ALA A 143 -1.48 5.43 -13.74
C ALA A 143 -1.77 5.30 -15.25
N VAL A 144 -2.83 5.94 -15.73
CA VAL A 144 -3.18 6.00 -17.17
C VAL A 144 -2.10 6.75 -17.96
N SER A 145 -1.60 7.86 -17.45
CA SER A 145 -0.51 8.62 -18.07
C SER A 145 0.76 7.78 -18.21
N LYS A 146 1.14 7.06 -17.14
CA LYS A 146 2.24 6.08 -17.15
C LYS A 146 2.00 4.94 -18.14
N LEU A 147 0.75 4.50 -18.32
CA LEU A 147 0.40 3.49 -19.31
C LEU A 147 0.65 4.01 -20.74
N PHE A 148 0.20 5.23 -21.06
CA PHE A 148 0.49 5.85 -22.36
C PHE A 148 2.00 6.05 -22.59
N TRP A 149 2.74 6.38 -21.54
CA TRP A 149 4.20 6.45 -21.59
C TRP A 149 4.82 5.08 -21.95
N CYS A 150 4.38 3.99 -21.30
CA CYS A 150 4.84 2.63 -21.61
C CYS A 150 4.50 2.20 -23.05
N GLU A 151 3.39 2.69 -23.61
CA GLU A 151 2.99 2.45 -25.00
C GLU A 151 3.67 3.39 -26.01
N ARG A 152 4.57 4.28 -25.56
CA ARG A 152 5.27 5.30 -26.36
C ARG A 152 4.34 6.32 -27.04
N LYS A 153 3.14 6.55 -26.51
CA LYS A 153 2.18 7.56 -26.99
C LYS A 153 2.39 8.90 -26.29
N ILE A 154 3.47 9.59 -26.65
CA ILE A 154 3.99 10.76 -25.91
C ILE A 154 3.02 11.96 -25.93
N THR A 155 2.32 12.20 -27.05
CA THR A 155 1.34 13.30 -27.16
C THR A 155 0.19 13.15 -26.17
N LYS A 156 -0.48 11.99 -26.20
CA LYS A 156 -1.55 11.65 -25.25
C LYS A 156 -1.05 11.61 -23.81
N CYS A 157 0.15 11.09 -23.60
CA CYS A 157 0.76 11.05 -22.27
C CYS A 157 0.90 12.46 -21.68
N ARG A 158 1.37 13.43 -22.47
CA ARG A 158 1.52 14.82 -22.04
C ARG A 158 0.17 15.49 -21.75
N GLU A 159 -0.84 15.24 -22.59
CA GLU A 159 -2.20 15.74 -22.36
C GLU A 159 -2.78 15.26 -21.05
N TRP A 160 -2.54 14.00 -20.68
CA TRP A 160 -3.06 13.41 -19.44
C TRP A 160 -2.25 13.78 -18.18
N PHE A 161 -1.01 14.25 -18.35
CA PHE A 161 -0.18 14.74 -17.25
C PHE A 161 -0.46 16.20 -16.87
N ASN A 162 -1.03 16.99 -17.77
CA ASN A 162 -1.40 18.39 -17.54
C ASN A 162 -2.75 18.50 -16.83
#